data_AF-A0A8S3G7P6-F1
#
_entry.id   AF-A0A8S3G7P6-F1
#
_cell.length_a   1.000
_cell.length_b   1.000
_cell.length_c   1.000
_cell.angle_alpha   90.00
_cell.angle_beta   90.00
_cell.angle_gamma   90.00
#
_symmetry.space_group_name_H-M   'P 1'
#
loop_
_entity.id
_entity.type
_entity.pdbx_description
1 polymer ?
#
loop_
_entity_poly.entity_id
_entity_poly.type
_entity_poly.pdbx_seq_one_letter_code
_entity_poly.pdbx_strand_id
1 'polypeptide(L)'
;YTGYSMIENEYFNNGIKVLERERRRSLLKFRQKVDLTDWSMTPRTVNAYYTPSANEIVFPAGILQPPFFHKDLPISINYGAIGTVIGHEITHGFDDQGREYDSDGNMRAWWTKSALDKFEERTKCFVQQYSSFALDGQNENGQRTLSNFYLILID
;
A
#
# COMPACT_ATOMS: atom_id res chain seq x y z
N TYR A 1 -8.92 -23.95 -1.72
CA TYR A 1 -9.11 -24.46 -3.09
C TYR A 1 -10.27 -25.43 -3.25
N THR A 2 -11.07 -25.70 -2.20
CA THR A 2 -12.24 -26.57 -2.30
C THR A 2 -13.27 -26.01 -3.29
N GLY A 3 -13.60 -26.79 -4.32
CA GLY A 3 -14.55 -26.43 -5.36
C GLY A 3 -13.96 -25.74 -6.60
N TYR A 4 -12.64 -25.62 -6.74
CA TYR A 4 -12.02 -25.39 -8.05
C TYR A 4 -11.87 -26.75 -8.75
N SER A 5 -12.48 -26.91 -9.92
CA SER A 5 -12.26 -28.05 -10.81
C SER A 5 -11.57 -27.53 -12.06
N MET A 6 -10.32 -27.92 -12.23
CA MET A 6 -9.46 -27.47 -13.33
C MET A 6 -9.18 -28.65 -14.25
N ILE A 7 -9.27 -28.41 -15.56
CA ILE A 7 -8.97 -29.42 -16.59
C ILE A 7 -7.67 -29.00 -17.29
N GLU A 8 -6.66 -29.87 -17.30
CA GLU A 8 -5.28 -29.55 -17.73
C GLU A 8 -5.21 -28.83 -19.09
N ASN A 9 -6.02 -29.26 -20.06
CA ASN A 9 -5.99 -28.75 -21.43
C ASN A 9 -7.04 -27.67 -21.74
N GLU A 10 -7.73 -27.14 -20.73
CA GLU A 10 -8.76 -26.10 -20.90
C GLU A 10 -8.38 -24.77 -20.24
N TYR A 11 -7.19 -24.24 -20.54
CA TYR A 11 -6.69 -23.01 -19.91
C TYR A 11 -7.69 -21.85 -19.94
N PHE A 12 -8.32 -21.58 -21.09
CA PHE A 12 -9.29 -20.51 -21.23
C PHE A 12 -10.52 -20.72 -20.33
N ASN A 13 -11.14 -21.91 -20.36
CA ASN A 13 -12.31 -22.19 -19.53
C ASN A 13 -11.97 -22.20 -18.03
N ASN A 14 -10.79 -22.69 -17.66
CA ASN A 14 -10.30 -22.61 -16.29
C ASN A 14 -10.18 -21.15 -15.83
N GLY A 15 -9.65 -20.28 -16.69
CA GLY A 15 -9.56 -18.84 -16.43
C GLY A 15 -10.93 -18.20 -16.20
N ILE A 16 -11.91 -18.49 -17.08
CA ILE A 16 -13.29 -17.99 -16.93
C ILE A 16 -13.91 -18.48 -15.62
N LYS A 17 -13.77 -19.77 -15.28
CA LYS A 17 -14.27 -20.34 -14.02
C LYS A 17 -13.68 -19.66 -12.78
N VAL A 18 -12.38 -19.33 -12.81
CA VAL A 18 -11.73 -18.57 -11.73
C VAL A 18 -12.33 -17.18 -11.61
N LEU A 19 -12.44 -16.44 -12.72
CA LEU A 19 -12.99 -15.07 -12.72
C LEU A 19 -14.44 -15.01 -12.23
N GLU A 20 -15.29 -15.94 -12.68
CA GLU A 20 -16.68 -16.05 -12.22
C GLU A 20 -16.76 -16.30 -10.72
N ARG A 21 -15.88 -17.15 -10.20
CA ARG A 21 -15.85 -17.47 -8.78
C ARG A 21 -15.32 -16.33 -7.92
N GLU A 22 -14.25 -15.65 -8.35
CA GLU A 22 -13.75 -14.47 -7.64
C GLU A 22 -14.79 -13.36 -7.62
N ARG A 23 -15.49 -13.13 -8.75
CA ARG A 23 -16.62 -12.20 -8.80
C ARG A 23 -17.71 -12.59 -7.80
N ARG A 24 -18.13 -13.86 -7.80
CA ARG A 24 -19.16 -14.35 -6.87
C ARG A 24 -18.72 -14.21 -5.41
N ARG A 25 -17.46 -14.54 -5.09
CA ARG A 25 -16.89 -14.38 -3.74
C ARG A 25 -16.93 -12.92 -3.30
N SER A 26 -16.52 -12.00 -4.16
CA SER A 26 -16.57 -10.56 -3.89
C SER A 26 -18.00 -10.07 -3.63
N LEU A 27 -18.97 -10.48 -4.46
CA LEU A 27 -20.38 -10.12 -4.28
C LEU A 27 -20.96 -10.66 -2.96
N LEU A 28 -20.57 -11.87 -2.53
CA LEU A 28 -21.03 -12.45 -1.28
C LEU A 28 -20.50 -11.72 -0.03
N LYS A 29 -19.36 -11.02 -0.13
CA LYS A 29 -18.80 -10.22 0.97
C LYS A 29 -19.67 -9.00 1.33
N PHE A 30 -20.47 -8.47 0.40
CA PHE A 30 -21.26 -7.24 0.62
C PHE A 30 -22.24 -7.32 1.80
N ARG A 31 -22.68 -8.53 2.18
CA ARG A 31 -23.61 -8.77 3.30
C ARG A 31 -22.93 -9.31 4.55
N GLN A 32 -21.61 -9.40 4.54
CA GLN A 32 -20.82 -9.94 5.64
C GLN A 32 -20.09 -8.80 6.35
N LYS A 33 -19.68 -9.05 7.60
CA LYS A 33 -18.75 -8.13 8.27
C LYS A 33 -17.40 -8.20 7.56
N VAL A 34 -16.65 -7.10 7.63
CA VAL A 34 -15.28 -7.06 7.14
C VAL A 34 -14.46 -8.10 7.90
N ASP A 35 -13.71 -8.90 7.16
CA ASP A 35 -12.74 -9.85 7.70
C ASP A 35 -11.38 -9.15 7.76
N LEU A 36 -10.96 -8.77 8.96
CA LEU A 36 -9.68 -8.08 9.20
C LEU A 36 -8.47 -9.02 9.09
N THR A 37 -8.68 -10.31 8.83
CA THR A 37 -7.59 -11.29 8.62
C THR A 37 -7.31 -11.55 7.14
N ASP A 38 -8.09 -10.95 6.24
CA ASP A 38 -7.95 -11.14 4.79
C ASP A 38 -6.84 -10.26 4.22
N TRP A 39 -5.83 -10.88 3.60
CA TRP A 39 -4.70 -10.18 3.01
C TRP A 39 -4.94 -9.83 1.55
N SER A 40 -4.47 -8.64 1.15
CA SER A 40 -4.55 -8.16 -0.24
C SER A 40 -3.44 -8.74 -1.13
N MET A 41 -2.38 -9.28 -0.53
CA MET A 41 -1.24 -9.86 -1.25
C MET A 41 -0.94 -11.29 -0.80
N THR A 42 -0.37 -12.08 -1.72
CA THR A 42 0.10 -13.41 -1.38
C THR A 42 1.42 -13.36 -0.63
N PRO A 43 1.76 -14.35 0.21
CA PRO A 43 3.03 -14.36 0.94
C PRO A 43 4.29 -14.34 0.05
N ARG A 44 4.18 -14.75 -1.23
CA ARG A 44 5.30 -14.78 -2.19
C ARG A 44 5.51 -13.46 -2.92
N THR A 45 4.59 -12.50 -2.76
CA THR A 45 4.70 -11.19 -3.41
C THR A 45 5.89 -10.42 -2.81
N VAL A 46 6.72 -9.83 -3.66
CA VAL A 46 7.81 -8.94 -3.25
C VAL A 46 7.29 -7.51 -3.27
N ASN A 47 6.57 -7.14 -2.20
CA ASN A 47 6.02 -5.80 -2.01
C ASN A 47 5.63 -5.62 -0.53
N ALA A 48 5.15 -4.45 -0.15
CA ALA A 48 4.46 -4.18 1.11
C ALA A 48 3.21 -3.32 0.84
N TYR A 49 2.33 -3.16 1.83
CA TYR A 49 1.19 -2.25 1.71
C TYR A 49 0.62 -1.82 3.07
N TYR A 50 -0.08 -0.69 3.04
CA TYR A 50 -0.97 -0.19 4.09
C TYR A 50 -2.44 -0.23 3.64
N THR A 51 -3.34 -0.62 4.54
CA THR A 51 -4.80 -0.56 4.33
C THR A 51 -5.43 0.44 5.31
N PRO A 52 -5.93 1.61 4.85
CA PRO A 52 -6.52 2.61 5.74
C PRO A 52 -7.72 2.10 6.54
N SER A 53 -8.61 1.36 5.90
CA SER A 53 -9.84 0.86 6.53
C SER A 53 -9.64 -0.24 7.57
N ALA A 54 -8.45 -0.87 7.58
CA ALA A 54 -8.05 -1.86 8.58
C ALA A 54 -6.98 -1.31 9.53
N ASN A 55 -6.45 -0.11 9.26
CA ASN A 55 -5.27 0.46 9.91
C ASN A 55 -4.14 -0.58 10.07
N GLU A 56 -3.82 -1.27 8.97
CA GLU A 56 -2.93 -2.44 8.95
C GLU A 56 -1.76 -2.19 7.96
N ILE A 57 -0.55 -2.52 8.39
CA ILE A 57 0.64 -2.65 7.54
C ILE A 57 1.00 -4.13 7.37
N VAL A 58 1.30 -4.56 6.14
CA VAL A 58 1.60 -5.97 5.84
C VAL A 58 2.89 -6.10 5.05
N PHE A 59 3.75 -7.01 5.52
CA PHE A 59 5.01 -7.39 4.87
C PHE A 59 4.98 -8.87 4.50
N PRO A 60 4.56 -9.23 3.27
CA PRO A 60 4.67 -10.59 2.76
C PRO A 60 6.07 -11.17 2.91
N ALA A 61 6.19 -12.48 3.12
CA ALA A 61 7.48 -13.15 3.25
C ALA A 61 8.42 -12.90 2.05
N GLY A 62 7.87 -12.65 0.86
CA GLY A 62 8.61 -12.32 -0.35
C GLY A 62 9.46 -11.05 -0.26
N ILE A 63 9.11 -10.05 0.55
CA ILE A 63 9.96 -8.85 0.71
C ILE A 63 11.06 -9.03 1.77
N LEU A 64 10.91 -10.01 2.67
CA LEU A 64 11.82 -10.24 3.80
C LEU A 64 13.06 -11.07 3.41
N GLN A 65 13.74 -10.62 2.36
CA GLN A 65 14.95 -11.23 1.81
C GLN A 65 15.93 -10.14 1.34
N PRO A 66 17.22 -10.47 1.09
CA PRO A 66 18.16 -9.52 0.51
C PRO A 66 17.63 -8.92 -0.82
N PRO A 67 17.86 -7.62 -1.09
CA PRO A 67 18.66 -6.67 -0.30
C PRO A 67 17.90 -6.01 0.86
N PHE A 68 16.60 -6.28 1.02
CA PHE A 68 15.77 -5.59 2.02
C PHE A 68 16.07 -6.03 3.44
N PHE A 69 16.16 -7.35 3.66
CA PHE A 69 16.38 -7.90 5.00
C PHE A 69 17.20 -9.18 4.96
N HIS A 70 18.15 -9.29 5.88
CA HIS A 70 18.75 -10.55 6.28
C HIS A 70 19.31 -10.46 7.70
N LYS A 71 19.20 -11.54 8.47
CA LYS A 71 19.70 -11.57 9.85
C LYS A 71 21.22 -11.36 9.95
N ASP A 72 21.96 -11.72 8.91
CA ASP A 72 23.42 -11.62 8.86
C ASP A 72 23.92 -10.34 8.15
N LEU A 73 23.02 -9.48 7.67
CA LEU A 73 23.42 -8.16 7.14
C LEU A 73 23.67 -7.17 8.30
N PRO A 74 24.57 -6.18 8.12
CA PRO A 74 24.71 -5.07 9.05
C PRO A 74 23.36 -4.43 9.33
N ILE A 75 23.12 -4.08 10.60
CA ILE A 75 21.87 -3.46 11.04
C ILE A 75 21.57 -2.18 10.23
N SER A 76 22.58 -1.41 9.87
CA SER A 76 22.44 -0.21 9.03
C SER A 76 21.82 -0.50 7.66
N ILE A 77 22.15 -1.63 7.04
CA ILE A 77 21.55 -2.04 5.76
C ILE A 77 20.09 -2.43 5.97
N ASN A 78 19.78 -3.21 7.00
CA ASN A 78 18.40 -3.58 7.31
C ASN A 78 17.53 -2.33 7.60
N TYR A 79 18.04 -1.36 8.36
CA TYR A 79 17.32 -0.11 8.63
C TYR A 79 17.16 0.75 7.36
N GLY A 80 18.22 0.91 6.56
CA GLY A 80 18.15 1.70 5.33
C GLY A 80 17.28 1.06 4.24
N ALA A 81 17.10 -0.25 4.27
CA ALA A 81 16.26 -0.98 3.32
C ALA A 81 14.88 -1.32 3.92
N ILE A 82 14.70 -2.46 4.59
CA ILE A 82 13.37 -2.84 5.12
C ILE A 82 12.85 -1.84 6.17
N GLY A 83 13.73 -1.19 6.94
CA GLY A 83 13.32 -0.15 7.88
C GLY A 83 12.65 1.05 7.19
N THR A 84 13.23 1.52 6.08
CA THR A 84 12.62 2.56 5.23
C THR A 84 11.28 2.11 4.66
N VAL A 85 11.16 0.86 4.21
CA VAL A 85 9.88 0.32 3.73
C VAL A 85 8.84 0.26 4.85
N ILE A 86 9.23 -0.16 6.07
CA ILE A 86 8.33 -0.13 7.22
C ILE A 86 7.87 1.29 7.54
N GLY A 87 8.80 2.25 7.52
CA GLY A 87 8.50 3.67 7.69
C GLY A 87 7.49 4.15 6.65
N HIS A 88 7.74 3.84 5.37
CA HIS A 88 6.86 4.17 4.25
C HIS A 88 5.43 3.68 4.48
N GLU A 89 5.24 2.41 4.83
CA GLU A 89 3.89 1.86 5.06
C GLU A 89 3.19 2.47 6.27
N ILE A 90 3.92 2.73 7.37
CA ILE A 90 3.35 3.46 8.52
C ILE A 90 2.84 4.83 8.09
N THR A 91 3.60 5.49 7.22
CA THR A 91 3.29 6.86 6.84
C THR A 91 2.17 7.01 5.83
N HIS A 92 1.80 5.95 5.11
CA HIS A 92 0.53 5.92 4.38
C HIS A 92 -0.69 6.07 5.30
N GLY A 93 -0.57 5.84 6.61
CA GLY A 93 -1.62 6.20 7.58
C GLY A 93 -1.80 7.70 7.79
N PHE A 94 -0.85 8.52 7.34
CA PHE A 94 -0.81 9.96 7.59
C PHE A 94 -0.60 10.80 6.32
N ASP A 95 -0.56 10.19 5.15
CA ASP A 95 -0.47 10.89 3.87
C ASP A 95 -1.77 11.65 3.55
N ASP A 96 -1.87 12.22 2.36
CA ASP A 96 -3.02 13.04 1.98
C ASP A 96 -4.36 12.28 2.00
N GLN A 97 -4.35 10.95 1.85
CA GLN A 97 -5.52 10.07 1.89
C GLN A 97 -5.67 9.39 3.26
N GLY A 98 -4.58 8.85 3.81
CA GLY A 98 -4.56 8.13 5.07
C GLY A 98 -5.04 8.97 6.24
N ARG A 99 -4.67 10.26 6.26
CA ARG A 99 -5.10 11.22 7.30
C ARG A 99 -6.62 11.39 7.41
N GLU A 100 -7.39 10.95 6.42
CA GLU A 100 -8.86 11.01 6.44
C GLU A 100 -9.49 9.87 7.25
N TYR A 101 -8.69 8.88 7.65
CA TYR A 101 -9.13 7.70 8.42
C TYR A 101 -8.66 7.80 9.86
N ASP A 102 -9.55 7.52 10.82
CA ASP A 102 -9.20 7.41 12.23
C ASP A 102 -8.48 6.08 12.56
N SER A 103 -8.09 5.89 13.82
CA SER A 103 -7.35 4.71 14.27
C SER A 103 -8.12 3.39 14.10
N ASP A 104 -9.45 3.46 13.97
CA ASP A 104 -10.32 2.31 13.76
C ASP A 104 -10.63 2.08 12.26
N GLY A 105 -10.00 2.86 11.37
CA GLY A 105 -10.16 2.75 9.92
C GLY A 105 -11.45 3.38 9.38
N ASN A 106 -12.08 4.28 10.14
CA ASN A 106 -13.27 5.00 9.67
C ASN A 106 -12.89 6.34 9.07
N MET A 107 -13.48 6.68 7.91
CA MET A 107 -13.32 8.00 7.32
C MET A 107 -13.98 9.07 8.21
N ARG A 108 -13.18 9.86 8.91
CA ARG A 108 -13.61 10.91 9.83
C ARG A 108 -12.57 12.03 9.89
N ALA A 109 -13.03 13.27 9.91
CA ALA A 109 -12.15 14.41 10.16
C ALA A 109 -11.72 14.43 11.65
N TRP A 110 -10.50 13.98 11.94
CA TRP A 110 -9.92 13.97 13.29
C TRP A 110 -8.79 15.00 13.48
N TRP A 111 -8.38 15.69 12.41
CA TRP A 111 -7.41 16.79 12.47
C TRP A 111 -8.09 18.10 12.81
N THR A 112 -7.42 18.93 13.60
CA THR A 112 -7.83 20.33 13.76
C THR A 112 -7.56 21.11 12.47
N LYS A 113 -8.34 22.18 12.21
CA LYS A 113 -8.12 23.04 11.06
C LYS A 113 -6.69 23.56 10.96
N SER A 114 -6.10 23.99 12.08
CA SER A 114 -4.72 24.49 12.10
C SER A 114 -3.68 23.41 11.73
N ALA A 115 -3.92 22.16 12.11
CA ALA A 115 -3.04 21.06 11.72
C ALA A 115 -3.15 20.76 10.23
N LEU A 116 -4.38 20.79 9.68
CA LEU A 116 -4.62 20.61 8.25
C LEU A 116 -3.97 21.72 7.41
N ASP A 117 -4.14 22.98 7.80
CA ASP A 117 -3.55 24.12 7.09
C ASP A 117 -2.01 23.99 7.02
N LYS A 118 -1.36 23.58 8.11
CA LYS A 118 0.09 23.32 8.15
C LYS A 118 0.51 22.10 7.35
N PHE A 119 -0.31 21.06 7.32
CA PHE A 119 -0.07 19.88 6.48
C PHE A 119 -0.08 20.30 5.02
N GLU A 120 -1.13 20.99 4.56
CA GLU A 120 -1.25 21.48 3.19
C GLU A 120 -0.18 22.49 2.79
N GLU A 121 0.33 23.28 3.73
CA GLU A 121 1.48 24.15 3.48
C GLU A 121 2.74 23.34 3.16
N ARG A 122 2.99 22.28 3.93
CA ARG A 122 4.16 21.40 3.74
C ARG A 122 4.01 20.51 2.51
N THR A 123 2.82 19.96 2.23
CA THR A 123 2.56 19.14 1.02
C THR A 123 2.96 19.91 -0.24
N LYS A 124 2.65 21.22 -0.30
CA LYS A 124 2.88 22.06 -1.48
C LYS A 124 4.35 22.12 -1.86
N CYS A 125 5.26 22.13 -0.88
CA CYS A 125 6.69 22.10 -1.13
C CYS A 125 7.10 20.83 -1.89
N PHE A 126 6.63 19.67 -1.43
CA PHE A 126 6.87 18.39 -2.11
C PHE A 126 6.24 18.34 -3.50
N VAL A 127 4.97 18.76 -3.64
CA VAL A 127 4.32 18.82 -4.96
C VAL A 127 5.13 19.66 -5.94
N GLN A 128 5.62 20.83 -5.52
CA GLN A 128 6.46 21.70 -6.35
C GLN A 128 7.81 21.05 -6.69
N GLN A 129 8.49 20.50 -5.68
CA GLN A 129 9.78 19.82 -5.86
C GLN A 129 9.65 18.69 -6.89
N TYR A 130 8.69 17.79 -6.71
CA TYR A 130 8.54 16.64 -7.60
C TYR A 130 8.02 17.01 -8.98
N SER A 131 7.19 18.05 -9.09
CA SER A 131 6.76 18.53 -10.41
C SER A 131 7.88 19.18 -11.23
N SER A 132 9.03 19.47 -10.62
CA SER A 132 10.22 20.00 -11.31
C SER A 132 11.10 18.91 -11.92
N PHE A 133 10.92 17.65 -11.53
CA PHE A 133 11.67 16.54 -12.12
C PHE A 133 11.12 16.21 -13.50
N ALA A 134 12.03 15.98 -14.44
CA ALA A 134 11.71 15.50 -15.78
C ALA A 134 12.31 14.11 -15.98
N LEU A 135 11.46 13.13 -16.27
CA LEU A 135 11.86 11.78 -16.67
C LEU A 135 11.49 11.59 -18.14
N ASP A 136 12.45 11.13 -18.95
CA ASP A 136 12.28 10.92 -20.39
C ASP A 136 11.68 12.13 -21.15
N GLY A 137 11.99 13.34 -20.68
CA GLY A 137 11.52 14.59 -21.27
C GLY A 137 10.09 14.99 -20.90
N GLN A 138 9.43 14.28 -19.97
CA GLN A 138 8.15 14.67 -19.41
C GLN A 138 8.31 15.05 -17.94
N ASN A 139 7.63 16.13 -17.53
CA ASN A 139 7.61 16.50 -16.12
C ASN A 139 6.72 15.55 -15.34
N GLU A 140 7.19 15.16 -14.16
CA GLU A 140 6.41 14.37 -13.22
C GLU A 140 5.20 15.17 -12.70
N ASN A 141 4.14 14.45 -12.36
CA ASN A 141 2.98 15.07 -11.72
C ASN A 141 3.12 14.96 -10.20
N GLY A 142 3.72 15.96 -9.57
CA GLY A 142 3.96 15.99 -8.13
C GLY A 142 2.70 15.84 -7.27
N GLN A 143 1.52 16.19 -7.80
CA GLN A 143 0.25 15.98 -7.09
C GLN A 143 -0.15 14.50 -7.07
N ARG A 144 0.03 13.79 -8.19
CA ARG A 144 -0.29 12.35 -8.28
C ARG A 144 0.66 11.49 -7.45
N THR A 145 1.88 11.96 -7.28
CA THR A 145 2.93 11.19 -6.62
C THR A 145 3.12 11.57 -5.15
N LEU A 146 2.38 12.58 -4.66
CA LEU A 146 2.45 13.09 -3.30
C LEU A 146 2.30 11.99 -2.23
N SER A 147 1.26 11.14 -2.32
CA SER A 147 1.03 10.03 -1.37
C SER A 147 2.23 9.07 -1.31
N ASN A 148 2.93 8.84 -2.42
CA ASN A 148 4.07 7.93 -2.48
C ASN A 148 5.41 8.60 -2.11
N PHE A 149 5.56 9.89 -2.43
CA PHE A 149 6.81 10.63 -2.20
C PHE A 149 6.88 11.36 -0.87
N TYR A 150 5.79 11.34 -0.10
CA TYR A 150 5.73 11.97 1.20
C TYR A 150 6.89 11.57 2.14
N LEU A 151 7.55 10.42 1.90
CA LEU A 151 8.57 9.89 2.81
C LEU A 151 9.81 9.21 2.23
N ILE A 152 10.14 9.44 0.95
CA ILE A 152 11.50 9.08 0.49
C ILE A 152 12.55 10.09 1.00
N LEU A 153 12.14 11.26 1.54
CA LEU A 153 13.03 12.36 1.91
C LEU A 153 12.71 13.02 3.27
N ILE A 154 12.39 12.25 4.32
CA ILE A 154 12.60 12.75 5.71
C ILE A 154 14.00 12.34 6.19
N ASP A 155 14.99 12.60 5.33
CA ASP A 155 16.42 12.64 5.64
C ASP A 155 17.01 13.91 4.98
#